data_AF-A0A7Y5F7F2-F1
#
_entry.id   AF-A0A7Y5F7F2-F1
#
_cell.length_a   1.000
_cell.length_b   1.000
_cell.length_c   1.000
_cell.angle_alpha   90.00
_cell.angle_beta   90.00
_cell.angle_gamma   90.00
#
_symmetry.space_group_name_H-M   'P 1'
#
loop_
_entity.id
_entity.type
_entity.pdbx_description
1 polymer ?
#
loop_
_entity_poly.entity_id
_entity_poly.type
_entity_poly.pdbx_seq_one_letter_code
_entity_poly.pdbx_strand_id
1 'polypeptide(L)'
;MEREIIKTADGSYTLFVPALNEHYHSVHGALTESLHVYIQEGLRFAENHFQEIKLLEIGLGTGLNLFLTLQHAQKKVFYTALEPYPLEVNLIKHLHTNMVEKELAVKVNIAECNKWHSLTPLFSYIKKTEKVEITELPFEEYHLVYFDAFAPRVQSEIWTEQVFYKLYQSMQLHAVLVTYCCKGDVRRALKSAGFWVEKLPGPPGKREMLRAVKK
;
A
#
# COMPACT_ATOMS: atom_id res chain seq x y z
N MET A 1 -10.29 -8.43 -16.63
CA MET A 1 -9.54 -7.48 -17.50
C MET A 1 -8.22 -8.14 -17.84
N GLU A 2 -7.80 -8.06 -19.10
CA GLU A 2 -6.49 -8.52 -19.54
C GLU A 2 -5.38 -7.75 -18.81
N ARG A 3 -4.29 -8.45 -18.48
CA ARG A 3 -3.16 -7.91 -17.72
C ARG A 3 -1.87 -8.46 -18.32
N GLU A 4 -0.92 -7.57 -18.57
CA GLU A 4 0.37 -7.92 -19.17
C GLU A 4 1.50 -7.74 -18.15
N ILE A 5 2.44 -8.68 -18.11
CA ILE A 5 3.61 -8.58 -17.23
C ILE A 5 4.68 -7.73 -17.91
N ILE A 6 5.11 -6.67 -17.23
CA ILE A 6 6.13 -5.74 -17.73
C ILE A 6 7.33 -5.76 -16.79
N LYS A 7 8.54 -5.90 -17.34
CA LYS A 7 9.78 -5.76 -16.59
C LYS A 7 10.12 -4.28 -16.39
N THR A 8 10.40 -3.87 -15.16
CA THR A 8 10.76 -2.48 -14.81
C THR A 8 12.27 -2.24 -14.94
N ALA A 9 12.69 -0.98 -14.86
CA ALA A 9 14.09 -0.60 -15.02
C ALA A 9 15.02 -1.15 -13.91
N ASP A 10 14.49 -1.43 -12.71
CA ASP A 10 15.23 -2.06 -11.60
C ASP A 10 15.20 -3.60 -11.64
N GLY A 11 14.66 -4.19 -12.72
CA GLY A 11 14.63 -5.63 -12.92
C GLY A 11 13.48 -6.37 -12.23
N SER A 12 12.67 -5.66 -11.43
CA SER A 12 11.41 -6.19 -10.90
C SER A 12 10.31 -6.25 -11.98
N TYR A 13 9.13 -6.74 -11.64
CA TYR A 13 7.99 -6.81 -12.55
C TYR A 13 6.80 -6.01 -12.03
N THR A 14 6.05 -5.45 -12.97
CA THR A 14 4.77 -4.78 -12.75
C THR A 14 3.72 -5.39 -13.69
N LEU A 15 2.46 -5.04 -13.47
CA LEU A 15 1.37 -5.39 -14.36
C LEU A 15 0.89 -4.15 -15.10
N PHE A 16 0.72 -4.26 -16.40
CA PHE A 16 0.02 -3.28 -17.22
C PHE A 16 -1.44 -3.72 -17.43
N VAL A 17 -2.37 -2.79 -17.29
CA VAL A 17 -3.80 -3.00 -17.57
C VAL A 17 -4.16 -2.18 -18.81
N PRO A 18 -4.20 -2.78 -20.02
CA PRO A 18 -4.44 -2.04 -21.27
C PRO A 18 -5.72 -1.22 -21.26
N ALA A 19 -6.79 -1.77 -20.67
CA ALA A 19 -8.09 -1.10 -20.56
C ALA A 19 -8.06 0.20 -19.75
N LEU A 20 -7.08 0.36 -18.84
CA LEU A 20 -6.90 1.55 -18.01
C LEU A 20 -5.72 2.41 -18.48
N ASN A 21 -4.92 1.87 -19.41
CA ASN A 21 -3.60 2.38 -19.78
C ASN A 21 -2.78 2.73 -18.53
N GLU A 22 -2.71 1.82 -17.56
CA GLU A 22 -2.11 2.05 -16.24
C GLU A 22 -1.30 0.83 -15.76
N HIS A 23 -0.24 1.10 -15.00
CA HIS A 23 0.58 0.06 -14.37
C HIS A 23 0.26 -0.06 -12.88
N TYR A 24 0.40 -1.26 -12.30
CA TYR A 24 0.26 -1.49 -10.85
C TYR A 24 1.34 -0.75 -10.04
N HIS A 25 2.58 -0.74 -10.55
CA HIS A 25 3.72 -0.02 -9.98
C HIS A 25 4.49 0.73 -11.07
N SER A 26 5.34 1.68 -10.66
CA SER A 26 6.22 2.43 -11.55
C SER A 26 7.08 1.56 -12.48
N VAL A 27 7.09 1.90 -13.77
CA VAL A 27 7.98 1.28 -14.77
C VAL A 27 9.46 1.64 -14.56
N HIS A 28 9.73 2.74 -13.84
CA HIS A 28 11.08 3.14 -13.45
C HIS A 28 11.66 2.26 -12.33
N GLY A 29 10.83 1.42 -11.71
CA GLY A 29 11.24 0.44 -10.71
C GLY A 29 10.18 0.22 -9.64
N ALA A 30 9.53 -0.94 -9.66
CA ALA A 30 8.48 -1.26 -8.68
C ALA A 30 9.08 -1.46 -7.29
N LEU A 31 10.15 -2.24 -7.20
CA LEU A 31 10.88 -2.49 -5.95
C LEU A 31 11.43 -1.18 -5.36
N THR A 32 12.07 -0.36 -6.19
CA THR A 32 12.69 0.89 -5.74
C THR A 32 11.66 1.91 -5.25
N GLU A 33 10.53 2.02 -5.94
CA GLU A 33 9.41 2.85 -5.51
C GLU A 33 8.86 2.38 -4.16
N SER A 34 8.57 1.08 -4.00
CA SER A 34 8.00 0.56 -2.76
C SER A 34 8.95 0.68 -1.57
N LEU A 35 10.25 0.43 -1.77
CA LEU A 35 11.26 0.63 -0.73
C LEU A 35 11.33 2.08 -0.27
N HIS A 36 11.26 3.03 -1.20
CA HIS A 36 11.34 4.46 -0.87
C HIS A 36 10.05 4.97 -0.21
N VAL A 37 8.91 4.81 -0.88
CA VAL A 37 7.63 5.40 -0.45
C VAL A 37 7.09 4.71 0.80
N TYR A 38 7.02 3.39 0.80
CA TYR A 38 6.29 2.64 1.81
C TYR A 38 7.20 2.20 2.96
N ILE A 39 8.41 1.70 2.67
CA ILE A 39 9.32 1.25 3.72
C ILE A 39 10.05 2.43 4.37
N GLN A 40 10.80 3.21 3.59
CA GLN A 40 11.65 4.28 4.13
C GLN A 40 10.83 5.45 4.68
N GLU A 41 9.85 5.96 3.92
CA GLU A 41 9.08 7.14 4.36
C GLU A 41 7.82 6.80 5.18
N GLY A 42 7.36 5.55 5.15
CA GLY A 42 6.20 5.05 5.89
C GLY A 42 6.57 4.21 7.11
N LEU A 43 7.03 2.97 6.89
CA LEU A 43 7.32 2.00 7.95
C LEU A 43 8.32 2.54 8.98
N ARG A 44 9.47 3.06 8.52
CA ARG A 44 10.49 3.61 9.42
C ARG A 44 9.98 4.79 10.23
N PHE A 45 9.15 5.64 9.61
CA PHE A 45 8.51 6.74 10.33
C PHE A 45 7.62 6.19 11.45
N ALA A 46 6.75 5.23 11.15
CA ALA A 46 5.86 4.64 12.15
C ALA A 46 6.63 3.91 13.26
N GLU A 47 7.69 3.17 12.92
CA GLU A 47 8.54 2.48 13.89
C GLU A 47 9.27 3.43 14.85
N ASN A 48 9.54 4.66 14.45
CA ASN A 48 10.11 5.66 15.36
C ASN A 48 9.09 6.16 16.41
N HIS A 49 7.79 5.99 16.18
CA HIS A 49 6.72 6.52 17.04
C HIS A 49 5.97 5.44 17.82
N PHE A 50 5.90 4.21 17.31
CA PHE A 50 5.08 3.13 17.90
C PHE A 50 5.90 1.88 18.19
N GLN A 51 5.55 1.13 19.24
CA GLN A 51 6.25 -0.12 19.64
C GLN A 51 5.79 -1.35 18.84
N GLU A 52 4.61 -1.29 18.25
CA GLU A 52 4.07 -2.24 17.27
C GLU A 52 3.38 -1.46 16.16
N ILE A 53 3.22 -2.06 14.99
CA ILE A 53 2.68 -1.39 13.81
C ILE A 53 1.39 -2.08 13.39
N LYS A 54 0.27 -1.38 13.58
CA LYS A 54 -1.01 -1.73 12.95
C LYS A 54 -1.09 -0.99 11.63
N LEU A 55 -0.98 -1.73 10.54
CA LEU A 55 -0.82 -1.21 9.19
C LEU A 55 -2.10 -1.48 8.39
N LEU A 56 -2.60 -0.48 7.68
CA LEU A 56 -3.66 -0.62 6.67
C LEU A 56 -3.10 -0.32 5.28
N GLU A 57 -3.20 -1.26 4.36
CA GLU A 57 -2.92 -1.06 2.94
C GLU A 57 -4.21 -0.98 2.13
N ILE A 58 -4.30 0.06 1.31
CA ILE A 58 -5.35 0.24 0.31
C ILE A 58 -4.77 -0.15 -1.05
N GLY A 59 -5.16 -1.32 -1.56
CA GLY A 59 -4.63 -1.89 -2.80
C GLY A 59 -3.48 -2.87 -2.54
N LEU A 60 -3.80 -4.12 -2.17
CA LEU A 60 -2.77 -5.16 -1.99
C LEU A 60 -2.03 -5.45 -3.29
N GLY A 61 -2.74 -5.44 -4.42
CA GLY A 61 -2.20 -5.67 -5.75
C GLY A 61 -1.45 -6.99 -5.85
N THR A 62 -0.14 -6.91 -6.07
CA THR A 62 0.75 -8.08 -6.18
C THR A 62 1.21 -8.62 -4.83
N GLY A 63 0.96 -7.88 -3.73
CA GLY A 63 1.47 -8.19 -2.40
C GLY A 63 2.91 -7.71 -2.15
N LEU A 64 3.47 -6.88 -3.04
CA LEU A 64 4.85 -6.40 -2.95
C LEU A 64 5.11 -5.64 -1.63
N ASN A 65 4.25 -4.69 -1.26
CA ASN A 65 4.48 -3.92 -0.03
C ASN A 65 4.31 -4.77 1.23
N LEU A 66 3.39 -5.75 1.24
CA LEU A 66 3.28 -6.72 2.32
C LEU A 66 4.58 -7.52 2.47
N PHE A 67 5.11 -8.03 1.35
CA PHE A 67 6.37 -8.78 1.33
C PHE A 67 7.54 -7.93 1.84
N LEU A 68 7.70 -6.71 1.33
CA LEU A 68 8.78 -5.82 1.75
C LEU A 68 8.62 -5.40 3.22
N THR A 69 7.39 -5.18 3.69
CA THR A 69 7.14 -4.90 5.11
C THR A 69 7.54 -6.08 5.98
N LEU A 70 7.22 -7.32 5.58
CA LEU A 70 7.67 -8.52 6.28
C LEU A 70 9.20 -8.60 6.37
N GLN A 71 9.91 -8.26 5.30
CA GLN A 71 11.38 -8.32 5.26
C GLN A 71 12.06 -7.20 6.07
N HIS A 72 11.45 -6.02 6.10
CA HIS A 72 12.10 -4.83 6.63
C HIS A 72 11.60 -4.40 8.01
N ALA A 73 10.45 -4.88 8.48
CA ALA A 73 9.93 -4.53 9.79
C ALA A 73 10.90 -4.96 10.91
N GLN A 74 11.17 -4.02 11.80
CA GLN A 74 11.96 -4.20 13.02
C GLN A 74 11.06 -4.39 14.25
N LYS A 75 9.76 -4.11 14.09
CA LYS A 75 8.75 -4.24 15.14
C LYS A 75 7.67 -5.23 14.76
N LYS A 76 6.84 -5.61 15.73
CA LYS A 76 5.69 -6.48 15.48
C LYS A 76 4.70 -5.78 14.56
N VAL A 77 4.21 -6.47 13.53
CA VAL A 77 3.28 -5.93 12.53
C VAL A 77 1.98 -6.72 12.50
N PHE A 78 0.87 -5.97 12.51
CA PHE A 78 -0.48 -6.43 12.21
C PHE A 78 -0.94 -5.75 10.92
N TYR A 79 -0.92 -6.51 9.82
CA TYR A 79 -1.13 -5.98 8.48
C TYR A 79 -2.57 -6.22 8.01
N THR A 80 -3.33 -5.16 7.76
CA THR A 80 -4.65 -5.23 7.14
C THR A 80 -4.53 -4.78 5.68
N ALA A 81 -5.00 -5.59 4.74
CA ALA A 81 -5.01 -5.25 3.32
C ALA A 81 -6.43 -5.25 2.76
N LEU A 82 -6.80 -4.18 2.04
CA LEU A 82 -8.03 -4.12 1.25
C LEU A 82 -7.69 -4.33 -0.23
N GLU A 83 -8.30 -5.35 -0.85
CA GLU A 83 -8.10 -5.69 -2.25
C GLU A 83 -9.41 -6.13 -2.90
N PRO A 84 -10.15 -5.20 -3.55
CA PRO A 84 -11.44 -5.52 -4.15
C PRO A 84 -11.33 -6.44 -5.38
N TYR A 85 -10.16 -6.54 -6.02
CA TYR A 85 -9.96 -7.28 -7.27
C TYR A 85 -8.69 -8.16 -7.24
N PRO A 86 -8.64 -9.21 -6.38
CA PRO A 86 -7.46 -10.06 -6.24
C PRO A 86 -6.96 -10.62 -7.58
N LEU A 87 -5.65 -10.67 -7.74
CA LEU A 87 -5.02 -11.26 -8.93
C LEU A 87 -5.17 -12.79 -8.94
N GLU A 88 -5.18 -13.37 -10.12
CA GLU A 88 -5.11 -14.81 -10.29
C GLU A 88 -3.75 -15.35 -9.88
N VAL A 89 -3.73 -16.51 -9.21
CA VAL A 89 -2.53 -17.18 -8.70
C VAL A 89 -1.45 -17.36 -9.78
N ASN A 90 -1.86 -17.71 -11.01
CA ASN A 90 -0.92 -17.91 -12.11
C ASN A 90 -0.18 -16.63 -12.47
N LEU A 91 -0.86 -15.48 -12.43
CA LEU A 91 -0.25 -14.19 -12.73
C LEU A 91 0.78 -13.80 -11.64
N ILE A 92 0.42 -13.99 -10.37
CA ILE A 92 1.31 -13.69 -9.23
C ILE A 92 2.62 -14.46 -9.30
N LYS A 93 2.57 -15.75 -9.64
CA LYS A 93 3.78 -16.60 -9.75
C LYS A 93 4.83 -16.05 -10.73
N HIS A 94 4.41 -15.29 -11.74
CA HIS A 94 5.29 -14.73 -12.76
C HIS A 94 5.80 -13.33 -12.41
N LEU A 95 5.26 -12.67 -11.38
CA LEU A 95 5.66 -11.32 -10.97
C LEU A 95 6.88 -11.30 -10.04
N HIS A 96 7.13 -12.41 -9.36
CA HIS A 96 8.25 -12.53 -8.43
C HIS A 96 9.43 -13.24 -9.09
N THR A 97 10.65 -12.84 -8.76
CA THR A 97 11.86 -13.40 -9.40
C THR A 97 12.42 -14.58 -8.63
N ASN A 98 12.43 -14.51 -7.30
CA ASN A 98 12.94 -15.57 -6.43
C ASN A 98 11.81 -16.48 -5.91
N MET A 99 12.17 -17.71 -5.50
CA MET A 99 11.20 -18.72 -5.10
C MET A 99 10.47 -18.36 -3.80
N VAL A 100 11.17 -17.76 -2.84
CA VAL A 100 10.62 -17.40 -1.53
C VAL A 100 9.50 -16.36 -1.67
N GLU A 101 9.72 -15.33 -2.51
CA GLU A 101 8.72 -14.34 -2.87
C GLU A 101 7.50 -14.99 -3.55
N LYS A 102 7.74 -15.88 -4.52
CA LYS A 102 6.66 -16.57 -5.24
C LYS A 102 5.79 -17.38 -4.27
N GLU A 103 6.40 -18.18 -3.41
CA GLU A 103 5.69 -19.01 -2.45
C GLU A 103 4.87 -18.16 -1.48
N LEU A 104 5.46 -17.08 -0.97
CA LEU A 104 4.80 -16.19 -0.04
C LEU A 104 3.65 -15.42 -0.69
N ALA A 105 3.84 -14.89 -1.90
CA ALA A 105 2.80 -14.17 -2.63
C ALA A 105 1.63 -15.09 -2.99
N VAL A 106 1.90 -16.33 -3.40
CA VAL A 106 0.85 -17.35 -3.61
C VAL A 106 0.14 -17.66 -2.30
N LYS A 107 0.88 -17.90 -1.20
CA LYS A 107 0.30 -18.17 0.13
C LYS A 107 -0.64 -17.05 0.59
N VAL A 108 -0.21 -15.80 0.45
CA VAL A 108 -1.03 -14.62 0.79
C VAL A 108 -2.25 -14.51 -0.12
N ASN A 109 -2.11 -14.77 -1.41
CA ASN A 109 -3.22 -14.66 -2.35
C ASN A 109 -4.30 -15.74 -2.13
N ILE A 110 -3.93 -16.98 -1.85
CA ILE A 110 -4.89 -18.09 -1.65
C ILE A 110 -5.43 -18.17 -0.21
N ALA A 111 -4.85 -17.43 0.73
CA ALA A 111 -5.29 -17.44 2.12
C ALA A 111 -6.77 -17.05 2.25
N GLU A 112 -7.43 -17.58 3.29
CA GLU A 112 -8.81 -17.26 3.62
C GLU A 112 -8.95 -15.75 3.89
N CYS A 113 -9.89 -15.08 3.21
CA CYS A 113 -10.18 -13.67 3.47
C CYS A 113 -10.85 -13.48 4.83
N ASN A 114 -10.74 -12.28 5.40
CA ASN A 114 -11.36 -11.90 6.68
C ASN A 114 -10.90 -12.73 7.89
N LYS A 115 -9.72 -13.36 7.79
CA LYS A 115 -9.10 -14.12 8.87
C LYS A 115 -7.64 -13.71 9.04
N TRP A 116 -7.20 -13.66 10.29
CA TRP A 116 -5.80 -13.43 10.60
C TRP A 116 -4.96 -14.67 10.31
N HIS A 117 -3.84 -14.45 9.61
CA HIS A 117 -2.84 -15.45 9.30
C HIS A 117 -1.49 -14.97 9.84
N SER A 118 -0.73 -15.87 10.47
CA SER A 118 0.64 -15.57 10.91
C SER A 118 1.64 -16.02 9.83
N LEU A 119 2.55 -15.12 9.48
CA LEU A 119 3.72 -15.43 8.64
C LEU A 119 4.95 -15.70 9.50
N THR A 120 5.10 -14.94 10.60
CA THR A 120 6.11 -15.13 11.64
C THR A 120 5.52 -14.76 13.00
N PRO A 121 6.17 -15.05 14.14
CA PRO A 121 5.71 -14.61 15.46
C PRO A 121 5.55 -13.08 15.59
N LEU A 122 6.24 -12.32 14.73
CA LEU A 122 6.22 -10.86 14.72
C LEU A 122 5.40 -10.28 13.56
N PHE A 123 4.80 -11.11 12.70
CA PHE A 123 4.08 -10.63 11.54
C PHE A 123 2.82 -11.46 11.28
N SER A 124 1.68 -10.78 11.41
CA SER A 124 0.37 -11.31 11.06
C SER A 124 -0.30 -10.42 10.04
N TYR A 125 -1.11 -11.01 9.17
CA TYR A 125 -1.89 -10.26 8.18
C TYR A 125 -3.33 -10.76 8.08
N ILE A 126 -4.20 -9.88 7.61
CA ILE A 126 -5.56 -10.14 7.18
C ILE A 126 -5.77 -9.44 5.84
N LYS A 127 -6.38 -10.13 4.88
CA LYS A 127 -6.83 -9.53 3.62
C LYS A 127 -8.35 -9.53 3.54
N LYS A 128 -8.92 -8.46 3.01
CA LYS A 128 -10.36 -8.30 2.81
C LYS A 128 -10.62 -7.97 1.35
N THR A 129 -11.60 -8.65 0.75
CA THR A 129 -12.03 -8.39 -0.62
C THR A 129 -13.05 -7.25 -0.63
N GLU A 130 -12.59 -6.06 -0.26
CA GLU A 130 -13.47 -4.92 -0.02
C GLU A 130 -12.92 -3.63 -0.61
N LYS A 131 -13.83 -2.68 -0.85
CA LYS A 131 -13.55 -1.33 -1.32
C LYS A 131 -13.49 -0.37 -0.14
N VAL A 132 -12.43 0.45 -0.06
CA VAL A 132 -12.22 1.39 1.05
C VAL A 132 -13.39 2.37 1.22
N GLU A 133 -14.10 2.67 0.15
CA GLU A 133 -15.28 3.54 0.14
C GLU A 133 -16.38 3.00 1.07
N ILE A 134 -16.59 1.68 1.08
CA ILE A 134 -17.69 1.01 1.80
C ILE A 134 -17.24 0.20 3.02
N THR A 135 -15.95 -0.14 3.15
CA THR A 135 -15.43 -0.89 4.31
C THR A 135 -15.57 -0.10 5.60
N GLU A 136 -16.25 -0.60 6.63
CA GLU A 136 -16.19 0.03 7.94
C GLU A 136 -14.77 -0.07 8.52
N LEU A 137 -14.17 1.08 8.84
CA LEU A 137 -12.85 1.12 9.47
C LEU A 137 -13.02 1.37 10.97
N PRO A 138 -12.24 0.68 11.81
CA PRO A 138 -12.23 0.90 13.26
C PRO A 138 -11.75 2.32 13.57
N PHE A 139 -12.18 2.87 14.70
CA PHE A 139 -11.73 4.19 15.16
C PHE A 139 -10.36 4.06 15.85
N GLU A 140 -9.41 4.93 15.48
CA GLU A 140 -8.08 5.06 16.12
C GLU A 140 -7.33 3.72 16.32
N GLU A 141 -7.29 2.90 15.27
CA GLU A 141 -6.59 1.61 15.28
C GLU A 141 -5.23 1.65 14.59
N TYR A 142 -5.13 2.33 13.46
CA TYR A 142 -3.97 2.21 12.58
C TYR A 142 -2.86 3.21 12.91
N HIS A 143 -1.62 2.74 12.90
CA HIS A 143 -0.41 3.55 13.06
C HIS A 143 0.16 3.99 11.71
N LEU A 144 -0.08 3.21 10.67
CA LEU A 144 0.47 3.37 9.33
C LEU A 144 -0.57 3.02 8.28
N VAL A 145 -0.73 3.89 7.29
CA VAL A 145 -1.54 3.64 6.09
C VAL A 145 -0.66 3.70 4.85
N TYR A 146 -0.63 2.61 4.08
CA TYR A 146 -0.14 2.62 2.71
C TYR A 146 -1.31 2.88 1.77
N PHE A 147 -1.32 4.07 1.16
CA PHE A 147 -2.33 4.39 0.16
C PHE A 147 -1.74 4.13 -1.23
N ASP A 148 -1.80 2.86 -1.66
CA ASP A 148 -1.19 2.34 -2.89
C ASP A 148 -2.25 1.89 -3.91
N ALA A 149 -3.06 2.85 -4.32
CA ALA A 149 -4.09 2.61 -5.32
C ALA A 149 -3.72 3.19 -6.68
N PHE A 150 -4.48 2.83 -7.72
CA PHE A 150 -4.31 3.43 -9.03
C PHE A 150 -4.47 4.95 -8.98
N ALA A 151 -3.76 5.64 -9.86
CA ALA A 151 -3.67 7.09 -9.85
C ALA A 151 -5.07 7.73 -9.95
N PRO A 152 -5.27 8.97 -9.46
CA PRO A 152 -6.58 9.63 -9.45
C PRO A 152 -7.28 9.76 -10.81
N ARG A 153 -6.55 9.63 -11.92
CA ARG A 153 -7.15 9.63 -13.26
C ARG A 153 -7.93 8.35 -13.56
N VAL A 154 -7.55 7.25 -12.92
CA VAL A 154 -8.08 5.90 -13.13
C VAL A 154 -9.15 5.59 -12.08
N GLN A 155 -8.89 5.95 -10.83
CA GLN A 155 -9.73 5.57 -9.70
C GLN A 155 -10.04 6.79 -8.81
N SER A 156 -10.61 7.86 -9.39
CA SER A 156 -10.84 9.14 -8.72
C SER A 156 -11.66 9.06 -7.42
N GLU A 157 -12.56 8.09 -7.32
CA GLU A 157 -13.54 7.92 -6.26
C GLU A 157 -12.94 7.68 -4.87
N ILE A 158 -11.73 7.12 -4.80
CA ILE A 158 -11.02 6.86 -3.54
C ILE A 158 -10.11 8.02 -3.10
N TRP A 159 -9.80 8.96 -4.00
CA TRP A 159 -8.90 10.08 -3.72
C TRP A 159 -9.67 11.32 -3.23
N THR A 160 -10.72 11.09 -2.45
CA THR A 160 -11.66 12.12 -2.01
C THR A 160 -11.43 12.50 -0.56
N GLU A 161 -11.86 13.70 -0.17
CA GLU A 161 -11.85 14.13 1.23
C GLU A 161 -12.61 13.16 2.13
N GLN A 162 -13.74 12.62 1.66
CA GLN A 162 -14.55 11.66 2.42
C GLN A 162 -13.77 10.39 2.78
N VAL A 163 -13.04 9.81 1.82
CA VAL A 163 -12.21 8.62 2.07
C VAL A 163 -11.03 8.97 2.97
N PHE A 164 -10.36 10.10 2.75
CA PHE A 164 -9.26 10.52 3.62
C PHE A 164 -9.72 10.85 5.04
N TYR A 165 -10.90 11.43 5.23
CA TYR A 165 -11.46 11.71 6.55
C TYR A 165 -11.76 10.41 7.31
N LYS A 166 -12.32 9.42 6.63
CA LYS A 166 -12.52 8.09 7.19
C LYS A 166 -11.20 7.42 7.60
N LEU A 167 -10.14 7.55 6.80
CA LEU A 167 -8.80 7.10 7.16
C LEU A 167 -8.24 7.90 8.35
N TYR A 168 -8.44 9.21 8.39
CA TYR A 168 -8.03 10.06 9.51
C TYR A 168 -8.67 9.61 10.83
N GLN A 169 -9.96 9.26 10.81
CA GLN A 169 -10.68 8.74 11.97
C GLN A 169 -10.16 7.36 12.40
N SER A 170 -9.74 6.51 11.46
CA SER A 170 -9.23 5.17 11.78
C SER A 170 -7.78 5.14 12.25
N MET A 171 -7.06 6.26 12.11
CA MET A 171 -5.66 6.38 12.47
C MET A 171 -5.47 6.95 13.87
N GLN A 172 -4.42 6.51 14.58
CA GLN A 172 -4.05 7.06 15.89
C GLN A 172 -3.37 8.43 15.80
N LEU A 173 -3.27 9.13 16.93
CA LEU A 173 -2.39 10.29 17.03
C LEU A 173 -0.95 9.90 16.65
N HIS A 174 -0.27 10.77 15.89
CA HIS A 174 1.07 10.55 15.31
C HIS A 174 1.14 9.47 14.22
N ALA A 175 0.02 8.85 13.85
CA ALA A 175 -0.01 7.91 12.75
C ALA A 175 0.25 8.60 11.41
N VAL A 176 0.75 7.83 10.45
CA VAL A 176 1.21 8.33 9.16
C VAL A 176 0.54 7.61 7.99
N LEU A 177 0.18 8.37 6.97
CA LEU A 177 -0.25 7.89 5.66
C LEU A 177 0.80 8.30 4.64
N VAL A 178 1.22 7.36 3.80
CA VAL A 178 2.15 7.61 2.68
C VAL A 178 1.55 7.17 1.36
N THR A 179 1.89 7.91 0.30
CA THR A 179 1.49 7.59 -1.07
C THR A 179 2.48 8.14 -2.08
N TYR A 180 2.67 7.44 -3.20
CA TYR A 180 3.46 7.94 -4.32
C TYR A 180 2.83 9.17 -4.99
N CYS A 181 1.52 9.40 -4.81
CA CYS A 181 0.78 10.41 -5.56
C CYS A 181 0.94 11.81 -4.96
N CYS A 182 1.55 12.75 -5.70
CA CYS A 182 1.74 14.15 -5.27
C CYS A 182 0.83 15.16 -6.03
N LYS A 183 -0.33 14.72 -6.51
CA LYS A 183 -1.27 15.62 -7.21
C LYS A 183 -1.84 16.69 -6.26
N GLY A 184 -2.10 17.88 -6.80
CA GLY A 184 -2.61 19.02 -6.05
C GLY A 184 -3.95 18.75 -5.36
N ASP A 185 -4.88 18.08 -6.05
CA ASP A 185 -6.18 17.71 -5.50
C ASP A 185 -6.06 16.72 -4.34
N VAL A 186 -5.19 15.71 -4.47
CA VAL A 186 -4.93 14.72 -3.40
C VAL A 186 -4.40 15.42 -2.15
N ARG A 187 -3.44 16.34 -2.33
CA ARG A 187 -2.90 17.13 -1.21
C ARG A 187 -3.96 17.98 -0.53
N ARG A 188 -4.87 18.59 -1.31
CA ARG A 188 -6.00 19.37 -0.75
C ARG A 188 -6.94 18.47 0.04
N ALA A 189 -7.34 17.34 -0.53
CA ALA A 189 -8.25 16.39 0.10
C ALA A 189 -7.69 15.84 1.42
N LEU A 190 -6.40 15.49 1.47
CA LEU A 190 -5.72 15.09 2.71
C LEU A 190 -5.74 16.19 3.77
N LYS A 191 -5.49 17.45 3.38
CA LYS A 191 -5.54 18.58 4.31
C LYS A 191 -6.95 18.85 4.82
N SER A 192 -7.96 18.82 3.94
CA SER A 192 -9.35 19.01 4.33
C SER A 192 -9.82 17.91 5.29
N ALA A 193 -9.34 16.67 5.11
CA ALA A 193 -9.58 15.57 6.03
C ALA A 193 -8.95 15.73 7.43
N GLY A 194 -8.07 16.72 7.62
CA GLY A 194 -7.44 17.04 8.91
C GLY A 194 -5.96 16.66 9.02
N PHE A 195 -5.35 16.06 7.99
CA PHE A 195 -3.94 15.69 8.06
C PHE A 195 -3.02 16.91 7.95
N TRP A 196 -1.91 16.84 8.69
CA TRP A 196 -0.74 17.65 8.39
C TRP A 196 0.04 16.99 7.24
N VAL A 197 0.14 17.67 6.09
CA VAL A 197 0.70 17.10 4.86
C VAL A 197 1.99 17.78 4.45
N GLU A 198 3.01 16.98 4.18
CA GLU A 198 4.30 17.42 3.64
C GLU A 198 4.62 16.74 2.31
N LYS A 199 5.49 17.39 1.52
CA LYS A 199 6.04 16.85 0.28
C LYS A 199 7.45 16.35 0.56
N LEU A 200 7.74 15.14 0.13
CA LEU A 200 9.07 14.52 0.27
C LEU A 200 9.65 14.26 -1.13
N PRO A 201 10.98 14.12 -1.25
CA PRO A 201 11.59 13.64 -2.49
C PRO A 201 10.94 12.33 -2.95
N GLY A 202 10.57 12.26 -4.24
CA GLY A 202 9.97 11.06 -4.81
C GLY A 202 11.01 9.97 -5.12
N PRO A 203 10.55 8.74 -5.40
CA PRO A 203 11.41 7.66 -5.91
C PRO A 203 11.91 7.98 -7.34
N PRO A 204 12.88 7.21 -7.89
CA PRO A 204 13.35 7.38 -9.25
C PRO A 204 12.19 7.49 -10.27
N GLY A 205 12.24 8.54 -11.10
CA GLY A 205 11.18 8.87 -12.07
C GLY A 205 10.05 9.76 -11.54
N LYS A 206 9.97 10.02 -10.22
CA LYS A 206 8.99 10.95 -9.61
C LYS A 206 9.71 12.04 -8.83
N ARG A 207 9.28 13.30 -8.98
CA ARG A 207 9.92 14.44 -8.28
C ARG A 207 9.58 14.46 -6.79
N GLU A 208 8.32 14.21 -6.47
CA GLU A 208 7.80 14.36 -5.11
C GLU A 208 6.80 13.24 -4.80
N MET A 209 6.70 12.89 -3.52
CA MET A 209 5.65 12.05 -2.93
C MET A 209 5.00 12.77 -1.74
N LEU A 210 3.93 12.20 -1.17
CA LEU A 210 3.26 12.77 0.00
C LEU A 210 3.39 11.89 1.24
N ARG A 211 3.61 12.56 2.37
CA ARG A 211 3.41 12.01 3.71
C ARG A 211 2.38 12.88 4.44
N ALA A 212 1.42 12.25 5.09
CA ALA A 212 0.33 12.88 5.82
C ALA A 212 0.27 12.32 7.24
N VAL A 213 0.33 13.18 8.25
CA VAL A 213 0.43 12.80 9.66
C VAL A 213 -0.79 13.31 10.43
N LYS A 214 -1.37 12.47 11.29
CA LYS A 214 -2.39 12.88 12.27
C LYS A 214 -1.67 13.50 13.48
N LYS A 215 -1.96 14.75 13.79
CA LYS A 215 -1.32 15.53 14.87
C LYS A 215 -2.30 15.90 15.97
#